data_AF-A0A7Y4WAU9-F1
#
_entry.id   AF-A0A7Y4WAU9-F1
#
_cell.length_a   1.000
_cell.length_b   1.000
_cell.length_c   1.000
_cell.angle_alpha   90.00
_cell.angle_beta   90.00
_cell.angle_gamma   90.00
#
_symmetry.space_group_name_H-M   'P 1'
#
loop_
_entity.id
_entity.type
_entity.pdbx_description
1 polymer ?
#
loop_
_entity_poly.entity_id
_entity_poly.type
_entity_poly.pdbx_seq_one_letter_code
_entity_poly.pdbx_strand_id
1 'polypeptide(L)'
;MDVEVGSNLYRNTDGMVEIEGVPQIQLALKPTTGDLLVNFALFDADGKVTAKLIDSTLMVNERRAYEVDRTSKSLRLTHLASGAVILQMDVKGPDSVAFTKGEFHTIKGHVIHVSPTEWHIDKLRVSGTTQDLKGKSVVLG
;
A
#
# COMPACT_ATOMS: atom_id res chain seq x y z
N MET A 1 -11.63 -2.64 9.24
CA MET A 1 -11.50 -2.90 7.80
C MET A 1 -10.70 -4.15 7.52
N ASP A 2 -11.11 -4.87 6.49
CA ASP A 2 -10.35 -5.97 5.92
C ASP A 2 -9.41 -5.43 4.83
N VAL A 3 -8.18 -5.92 4.79
CA VAL A 3 -7.15 -5.53 3.82
C VAL A 3 -6.67 -6.77 3.07
N GLU A 4 -6.77 -6.75 1.76
CA GLU A 4 -6.14 -7.75 0.89
C GLU A 4 -4.77 -7.25 0.44
N VAL A 5 -3.73 -8.06 0.57
CA VAL A 5 -2.40 -7.78 -0.02
C VAL A 5 -2.01 -8.93 -0.92
N GLY A 6 -2.06 -8.67 -2.23
CA GLY A 6 -2.08 -9.73 -3.24
C GLY A 6 -3.26 -10.67 -3.03
N SER A 7 -2.98 -11.96 -2.83
CA SER A 7 -4.03 -12.97 -2.54
C SER A 7 -4.26 -13.23 -1.04
N ASN A 8 -3.62 -12.48 -0.16
CA ASN A 8 -3.71 -12.69 1.29
C ASN A 8 -4.75 -11.76 1.91
N LEU A 9 -5.65 -12.30 2.72
CA LEU A 9 -6.69 -11.57 3.40
C LEU A 9 -6.34 -11.33 4.87
N TYR A 10 -6.21 -10.08 5.26
CA TYR A 10 -6.02 -9.64 6.63
C TYR A 10 -7.34 -9.03 7.13
N ARG A 11 -7.99 -9.69 8.08
CA ARG A 11 -9.30 -9.29 8.59
C ARG A 11 -9.20 -8.45 9.84
N ASN A 12 -10.19 -7.59 10.05
CA ASN A 12 -10.33 -6.76 11.25
C ASN A 12 -9.05 -5.97 11.56
N THR A 13 -8.50 -5.30 10.57
CA THR A 13 -7.30 -4.46 10.72
C THR A 13 -7.68 -3.05 11.19
N ASP A 14 -6.70 -2.33 11.75
CA ASP A 14 -6.78 -0.89 12.00
C ASP A 14 -6.46 -0.03 10.76
N GLY A 15 -6.28 -0.68 9.60
CA GLY A 15 -5.90 -0.04 8.34
C GLY A 15 -4.42 0.31 8.21
N MET A 16 -3.60 0.06 9.23
CA MET A 16 -2.15 0.25 9.15
C MET A 16 -1.49 -0.96 8.48
N VAL A 17 -0.54 -0.70 7.60
CA VAL A 17 0.38 -1.71 7.05
C VAL A 17 1.79 -1.34 7.47
N GLU A 18 2.35 -2.19 8.33
CA GLU A 18 3.74 -2.18 8.73
C GLU A 18 4.55 -3.04 7.77
N ILE A 19 5.60 -2.46 7.21
CA ILE A 19 6.53 -3.15 6.33
C ILE A 19 7.88 -3.21 7.04
N GLU A 20 8.34 -4.42 7.32
CA GLU A 20 9.56 -4.71 8.07
C GLU A 20 9.62 -4.04 9.46
N GLY A 21 8.48 -3.99 10.13
CA GLY A 21 8.29 -3.39 11.46
C GLY A 21 8.15 -1.87 11.48
N VAL A 22 7.97 -1.23 10.32
CA VAL A 22 7.77 0.23 10.24
C VAL A 22 6.43 0.55 9.57
N PRO A 23 5.59 1.40 10.18
CA PRO A 23 4.38 1.93 9.55
C PRO A 23 4.70 2.65 8.24
N GLN A 24 4.27 2.09 7.10
CA GLN A 24 4.59 2.65 5.77
C GLN A 24 3.35 3.01 4.96
N ILE A 25 2.23 2.30 5.16
CA ILE A 25 0.92 2.63 4.56
C ILE A 25 -0.12 2.73 5.66
N GLN A 26 -0.97 3.76 5.61
CA GLN A 26 -2.21 3.79 6.38
C GLN A 26 -3.38 3.95 5.42
N LEU A 27 -4.37 3.09 5.60
CA LEU A 27 -5.63 3.08 4.87
C LEU A 27 -6.74 3.58 5.77
N ALA A 28 -7.66 4.35 5.21
CA ALA A 28 -8.92 4.70 5.85
C ALA A 28 -10.04 4.77 4.82
N LEU A 29 -11.25 4.38 5.23
CA LEU A 29 -12.47 4.60 4.47
C LEU A 29 -13.30 5.64 5.22
N LYS A 30 -13.69 6.73 4.53
CA LYS A 30 -14.55 7.74 5.15
C LYS A 30 -15.89 7.10 5.54
N PRO A 31 -16.35 7.17 6.80
CA PRO A 31 -17.54 6.44 7.25
C PRO A 31 -18.83 6.76 6.48
N THR A 32 -18.96 7.98 5.97
CA THR A 32 -20.17 8.45 5.29
C THR A 32 -20.17 8.22 3.78
N THR A 33 -19.02 8.43 3.12
CA THR A 33 -18.89 8.33 1.64
C THR A 33 -18.25 7.02 1.18
N GLY A 34 -17.55 6.34 2.09
CA GLY A 34 -16.68 5.21 1.79
C GLY A 34 -15.51 5.60 0.90
N ASP A 35 -15.10 6.87 0.85
CA ASP A 35 -13.96 7.30 0.07
C ASP A 35 -12.67 6.71 0.65
N LEU A 36 -11.79 6.22 -0.24
CA LEU A 36 -10.48 5.72 0.14
C LEU A 36 -9.47 6.86 0.38
N LEU A 37 -8.92 6.89 1.58
CA LEU A 37 -7.80 7.73 1.97
C LEU A 37 -6.55 6.85 2.19
N VAL A 38 -5.46 7.23 1.53
CA VAL A 38 -4.17 6.53 1.63
C VAL A 38 -3.09 7.50 2.08
N ASN A 39 -2.43 7.18 3.19
CA ASN A 39 -1.14 7.75 3.53
C ASN A 39 -0.06 6.74 3.16
N PHE A 40 0.99 7.19 2.49
CA PHE A 40 2.07 6.32 2.04
C PHE A 40 3.38 7.10 1.95
N ALA A 41 4.47 6.48 2.38
CA ALA A 41 5.82 6.98 2.13
C ALA A 41 6.56 6.01 1.19
N LEU A 42 7.12 6.56 0.12
CA LEU A 42 7.97 5.87 -0.82
C LEU A 42 9.43 6.22 -0.54
N PHE A 43 10.28 5.20 -0.49
CA PHE A 43 11.71 5.34 -0.27
C PHE A 43 12.51 4.96 -1.52
N ASP A 44 13.76 5.38 -1.58
CA ASP A 44 14.77 4.78 -2.45
C ASP A 44 15.55 3.67 -1.72
N ALA A 45 16.53 3.09 -2.40
CA ALA A 45 17.38 2.02 -1.85
C ALA A 45 18.21 2.46 -0.64
N ASP A 46 18.42 3.76 -0.45
CA ASP A 46 19.16 4.33 0.69
C ASP A 46 18.23 4.69 1.86
N GLY A 47 16.93 4.41 1.76
CA GLY A 47 15.93 4.73 2.78
C GLY A 47 15.53 6.20 2.82
N LYS A 48 15.83 6.98 1.78
CA LYS A 48 15.40 8.38 1.66
C LYS A 48 14.02 8.47 1.03
N VAL A 49 13.16 9.35 1.57
CA VAL A 49 11.82 9.58 1.03
C VAL A 49 11.89 10.28 -0.33
N THR A 50 11.32 9.65 -1.36
CA THR A 50 11.24 10.17 -2.73
C THR A 50 9.83 10.62 -3.11
N ALA A 51 8.80 10.02 -2.50
CA ALA A 51 7.41 10.46 -2.63
C ALA A 51 6.62 10.24 -1.34
N LYS A 52 5.59 11.06 -1.11
CA LYS A 52 4.71 10.93 0.05
C LYS A 52 3.27 11.28 -0.30
N LEU A 53 2.35 10.38 0.02
CA LEU A 53 0.91 10.60 -0.01
C LEU A 53 0.39 10.93 1.39
N ILE A 54 -0.46 11.95 1.47
CA ILE A 54 -1.29 12.24 2.66
C ILE A 54 -2.73 12.39 2.20
N ASP A 55 -3.64 11.61 2.77
CA ASP A 55 -5.05 11.54 2.39
C ASP A 55 -5.24 11.46 0.86
N SER A 56 -4.52 10.52 0.24
CA SER A 56 -4.52 10.30 -1.20
C SER A 56 -4.00 11.48 -2.04
N THR A 57 -3.35 12.48 -1.42
CA THR A 57 -2.78 13.67 -2.08
C THR A 57 -1.26 13.58 -2.08
N LEU A 58 -0.64 13.79 -3.24
CA LEU A 58 0.81 13.72 -3.38
C LEU A 58 1.48 14.99 -2.82
N MET A 59 2.07 14.88 -1.64
CA MET A 59 2.68 15.99 -0.89
C MET A 59 4.17 16.14 -1.14
N VAL A 60 4.88 15.02 -1.33
CA VAL A 60 6.29 14.99 -1.76
C VAL A 60 6.34 14.23 -3.07
N ASN A 61 7.05 14.79 -4.05
CA ASN A 61 7.25 14.19 -5.36
C ASN A 61 8.63 14.64 -5.90
N GLU A 62 9.68 13.93 -5.49
CA GLU A 62 11.04 14.26 -5.89
C GLU A 62 11.15 14.24 -7.43
N ARG A 63 11.70 15.32 -7.98
CA ARG A 63 11.87 15.54 -9.43
C ARG A 63 10.58 15.42 -10.25
N ARG A 64 9.40 15.49 -9.59
CA ARG A 64 8.10 15.24 -10.22
C ARG A 64 8.05 13.88 -10.94
N ALA A 65 8.71 12.87 -10.38
CA ALA A 65 8.86 11.55 -10.99
C ALA A 65 7.59 10.70 -10.94
N TYR A 66 6.61 11.08 -10.11
CA TYR A 66 5.41 10.28 -9.87
C TYR A 66 4.11 11.04 -10.20
N GLU A 67 3.10 10.27 -10.57
CA GLU A 67 1.72 10.74 -10.77
C GLU A 67 0.75 9.88 -9.97
N VAL A 68 -0.33 10.51 -9.49
CA VAL A 68 -1.39 9.85 -8.73
C VAL A 68 -2.72 10.03 -9.44
N ASP A 69 -3.26 8.90 -9.91
CA ASP A 69 -4.65 8.79 -10.33
C ASP A 69 -5.49 8.33 -9.14
N ARG A 70 -6.56 9.06 -8.83
CA ARG A 70 -7.45 8.69 -7.72
C ARG A 70 -8.92 8.88 -8.07
N THR A 71 -9.73 8.00 -7.53
CA THR A 71 -11.19 8.12 -7.48
C THR A 71 -11.65 8.01 -6.03
N SER A 72 -12.96 8.00 -5.77
CA SER A 72 -13.49 7.67 -4.44
C SER A 72 -13.16 6.24 -4.01
N LYS A 73 -12.89 5.33 -4.95
CA LYS A 73 -12.75 3.88 -4.68
C LYS A 73 -11.41 3.29 -5.10
N SER A 74 -10.49 4.09 -5.62
CA SER A 74 -9.19 3.60 -6.06
C SER A 74 -8.12 4.67 -6.00
N LEU A 75 -6.88 4.21 -5.83
CA LEU A 75 -5.68 5.04 -5.94
C LEU A 75 -4.61 4.26 -6.69
N ARG A 76 -3.98 4.91 -7.67
CA ARG A 76 -2.83 4.39 -8.42
C ARG A 76 -1.71 5.42 -8.45
N LEU A 77 -0.58 5.08 -7.85
CA LEU A 77 0.68 5.83 -7.94
C LEU A 77 1.56 5.20 -9.01
N THR A 78 1.99 5.98 -9.99
CA THR A 78 2.79 5.53 -11.13
C THR A 78 4.09 6.32 -11.23
N HIS A 79 5.21 5.66 -11.50
CA HIS A 79 6.46 6.33 -11.85
C HIS A 79 6.46 6.68 -13.34
N LEU A 80 6.54 7.96 -13.66
CA LEU A 80 6.30 8.48 -15.00
C LEU A 80 7.32 8.00 -16.03
N ALA A 81 8.60 7.95 -15.66
CA ALA A 81 9.66 7.63 -16.63
C ALA A 81 9.66 6.15 -17.04
N SER A 82 9.28 5.24 -16.14
CA SER A 82 9.24 3.80 -16.43
C SER A 82 7.84 3.26 -16.70
N GLY A 83 6.79 4.01 -16.38
CA GLY A 83 5.40 3.53 -16.38
C GLY A 83 5.10 2.50 -15.29
N ALA A 84 6.03 2.26 -14.37
CA ALA A 84 5.88 1.26 -13.31
C ALA A 84 4.79 1.68 -12.31
N VAL A 85 3.93 0.73 -11.95
CA VAL A 85 2.92 0.92 -10.90
C VAL A 85 3.58 0.72 -9.55
N ILE A 86 3.71 1.80 -8.80
CA ILE A 86 4.34 1.80 -7.48
C ILE A 86 3.36 1.31 -6.42
N LEU A 87 2.13 1.81 -6.45
CA LEU A 87 1.10 1.44 -5.49
C LEU A 87 -0.27 1.47 -6.16
N GLN A 88 -1.02 0.38 -6.05
CA GLN A 88 -2.41 0.32 -6.50
C GLN A 88 -3.31 -0.25 -5.40
N MET A 89 -4.32 0.54 -5.04
CA MET A 89 -5.30 0.25 -4.01
C MET A 89 -6.72 0.37 -4.58
N ASP A 90 -7.58 -0.59 -4.27
CA ASP A 90 -8.96 -0.64 -4.76
C ASP A 90 -9.93 -1.01 -3.62
N VAL A 91 -11.02 -0.27 -3.45
CA VAL A 91 -12.10 -0.62 -2.51
C VAL A 91 -12.90 -1.80 -3.09
N LYS A 92 -12.96 -2.91 -2.37
CA LYS A 92 -13.67 -4.14 -2.76
C LYS A 92 -15.06 -4.26 -2.15
N GLY A 93 -15.30 -3.57 -1.05
CA GLY A 93 -16.57 -3.58 -0.34
C GLY A 93 -16.67 -2.46 0.69
N PRO A 94 -17.76 -2.40 1.48
CA PRO A 94 -18.01 -1.31 2.42
C PRO A 94 -16.90 -1.08 3.45
N ASP A 95 -16.18 -2.13 3.85
CA ASP A 95 -15.08 -2.07 4.83
C ASP A 95 -13.87 -2.92 4.36
N SER A 96 -13.64 -2.98 3.04
CA SER A 96 -12.60 -3.83 2.44
C SER A 96 -11.83 -3.11 1.34
N VAL A 97 -10.49 -3.14 1.45
CA VAL A 97 -9.54 -2.53 0.51
C VAL A 97 -8.52 -3.57 0.05
N ALA A 98 -8.18 -3.56 -1.24
CA ALA A 98 -7.19 -4.46 -1.82
C ALA A 98 -5.97 -3.68 -2.33
N PHE A 99 -4.80 -4.06 -1.85
CA PHE A 99 -3.50 -3.75 -2.42
C PHE A 99 -3.17 -4.78 -3.51
N THR A 100 -3.48 -4.43 -4.76
CA THR A 100 -3.51 -5.37 -5.89
C THR A 100 -2.21 -5.41 -6.68
N LYS A 101 -1.44 -4.31 -6.69
CA LYS A 101 -0.18 -4.20 -7.43
C LYS A 101 0.73 -3.14 -6.84
N GLY A 102 2.01 -3.45 -6.68
CA GLY A 102 3.01 -2.46 -6.32
C GLY A 102 4.43 -3.02 -6.32
N GLU A 103 5.38 -2.13 -6.55
CA GLU A 103 6.81 -2.43 -6.50
C GLU A 103 7.54 -1.18 -6.00
N PHE A 104 8.13 -1.26 -4.80
CA PHE A 104 8.82 -0.13 -4.20
C PHE A 104 9.83 -0.53 -3.13
N HIS A 105 10.75 0.39 -2.82
CA HIS A 105 11.64 0.23 -1.69
C HIS A 105 10.93 0.52 -0.37
N THR A 106 11.17 -0.36 0.60
CA THR A 106 10.85 -0.15 2.01
C THR A 106 11.81 0.87 2.60
N ILE A 107 11.53 1.33 3.83
CA ILE A 107 12.45 2.20 4.57
C ILE A 107 13.83 1.55 4.80
N LYS A 108 13.93 0.22 4.78
CA LYS A 108 15.20 -0.51 4.91
C LYS A 108 15.93 -0.70 3.59
N GLY A 109 15.38 -0.20 2.49
CA GLY A 109 15.99 -0.31 1.16
C GLY A 109 15.73 -1.65 0.45
N HIS A 110 14.97 -2.58 1.04
CA HIS A 110 14.53 -3.80 0.35
C HIS A 110 13.37 -3.49 -0.59
N VAL A 111 13.17 -4.29 -1.63
CA VAL A 111 12.03 -4.12 -2.55
C VAL A 111 10.89 -5.04 -2.14
N ILE A 112 9.73 -4.45 -1.86
CA ILE A 112 8.48 -5.21 -1.80
C ILE A 112 7.88 -5.29 -3.19
N HIS A 113 7.44 -6.48 -3.56
CA HIS A 113 6.61 -6.70 -4.75
C HIS A 113 5.26 -7.24 -4.30
N VAL A 114 4.19 -6.64 -4.82
CA VAL A 114 2.82 -7.09 -4.66
C VAL A 114 2.22 -7.33 -6.03
N SER A 115 1.69 -8.53 -6.21
CA SER A 115 0.96 -8.96 -7.40
C SER A 115 -0.42 -9.49 -6.98
N PRO A 116 -1.36 -9.71 -7.91
CA PRO A 116 -2.66 -10.27 -7.56
C PRO A 116 -2.61 -11.63 -6.83
N THR A 117 -1.51 -12.37 -6.95
CA THR A 117 -1.38 -13.73 -6.40
C THR A 117 -0.54 -13.82 -5.14
N GLU A 118 0.30 -12.83 -4.85
CA GLU A 118 1.24 -12.89 -3.72
C GLU A 118 1.85 -11.53 -3.41
N TRP A 119 2.49 -11.43 -2.25
CA TRP A 119 3.51 -10.43 -2.01
C TRP A 119 4.82 -11.10 -1.60
N HIS A 120 5.95 -10.44 -1.88
CA HIS A 120 7.25 -10.87 -1.41
C HIS A 120 8.19 -9.69 -1.10
N ILE A 121 9.10 -9.93 -0.15
CA ILE A 121 10.21 -9.04 0.24
C ILE A 121 11.43 -9.95 0.38
N ASP A 122 12.49 -9.69 -0.39
CA ASP A 122 13.66 -10.56 -0.50
C ASP A 122 13.28 -12.04 -0.72
N LYS A 123 13.52 -12.90 0.28
CA LYS A 123 13.23 -14.34 0.25
C LYS A 123 11.88 -14.70 0.86
N LEU A 124 11.23 -13.77 1.56
CA LEU A 124 9.92 -14.00 2.15
C LEU A 124 8.84 -13.81 1.09
N ARG A 125 8.01 -14.84 0.92
CA ARG A 125 6.90 -14.86 -0.04
C ARG A 125 5.67 -15.41 0.66
N VAL A 126 4.52 -14.76 0.48
CA VAL A 126 3.26 -15.15 1.11
C VAL A 126 2.11 -15.06 0.11
N SER A 127 1.27 -16.10 0.07
CA SER A 127 0.12 -16.22 -0.84
C SER A 127 -1.01 -17.02 -0.21
N GLY A 128 -2.25 -16.65 -0.49
CA GLY A 128 -3.45 -17.43 -0.19
C GLY A 128 -3.75 -17.61 1.31
N THR A 129 -3.20 -16.75 2.17
CA THR A 129 -3.46 -16.83 3.61
C THR A 129 -4.68 -15.99 4.01
N THR A 130 -5.33 -16.38 5.11
CA THR A 130 -6.33 -15.55 5.78
C THR A 130 -5.97 -15.45 7.26
N GLN A 131 -5.92 -14.23 7.78
CA GLN A 131 -5.53 -13.96 9.15
C GLN A 131 -6.49 -12.95 9.78
N ASP A 132 -6.93 -13.19 11.01
CA ASP A 132 -7.72 -12.21 11.78
C ASP A 132 -6.78 -11.44 12.73
N LEU A 133 -6.68 -10.13 12.52
CA LEU A 133 -5.74 -9.27 13.23
C LEU A 133 -6.33 -8.65 14.51
N LYS A 134 -7.63 -8.79 14.76
CA LYS A 134 -8.29 -8.33 16.00
C LYS A 134 -8.00 -6.84 16.33
N GLY A 135 -8.04 -5.99 15.32
CA GLY A 135 -7.80 -4.55 15.41
C GLY A 135 -6.34 -4.14 15.35
N LYS A 136 -5.44 -5.00 14.89
CA LYS A 136 -4.01 -4.71 14.72
C LYS A 136 -3.64 -4.40 13.27
N SER A 137 -2.42 -3.89 13.09
CA SER A 137 -1.78 -3.62 11.82
C SER A 137 -1.47 -4.89 11.03
N VAL A 138 -1.54 -4.78 9.70
CA VAL A 138 -1.00 -5.77 8.77
C VAL A 138 0.52 -5.71 8.84
N VAL A 139 1.18 -6.85 9.06
CA VAL A 139 2.65 -6.94 9.12
C VAL A 139 3.17 -7.70 7.89
N LEU A 140 4.03 -7.04 7.11
CA LEU A 140 4.70 -7.59 5.93
C LEU A 140 6.21 -7.53 6.14
N GLY A 141 6.89 -8.68 6.21
CA GLY A 141 8.34 -8.73 6.44
C GLY A 141 8.74 -8.66 7.90
#